data_AF-A0A5C4IQ49-F1
#
_entry.id   AF-A0A5C4IQ49-F1
#
_cell.length_a   1.000
_cell.length_b   1.000
_cell.length_c   1.000
_cell.angle_alpha   90.00
_cell.angle_beta   90.00
_cell.angle_gamma   90.00
#
_symmetry.space_group_name_H-M   'P 1'
#
loop_
_entity.id
_entity.type
_entity.pdbx_description
1 polymer ?
#
loop_
_entity_poly.entity_id
_entity_poly.type
_entity_poly.pdbx_seq_one_letter_code
_entity_poly.pdbx_strand_id
1 'polypeptide(L)'
;MIEENVARELWREARALGDTPSGEWTFPLHVCRAVASRPDGLDWSYEHLSGWEELLELDQLVTELTLEGDIEPHQIYSVTLGVHLFDESFYSVTGEIPLPEESEPYRGRHAVQMAGFEGDSLVFVGSWGSRWGDNGFGYLSRSYFEKHVDLILAVRPAIFGPSLKLDNAWKAYTWQQGRPGQFYLSDLRDLWFTENAIRAKIVTLNNTEHSVARRQLFDFHNRPFEIVELRVGNELCGRLHLIHNFSEGKSLIDELWVPPQSRRNGYGTYLAELAVELSQGRRLHARLHEADSQGYGLSRAEDFADKVGYTCEYLSTTRPNLALAATRKDS
;
A
#
# COMPACT_ATOMS: atom_id res chain seq x y z
N MET A 1 17.70 2.41 -7.81
CA MET A 1 17.07 1.38 -8.68
C MET A 1 17.43 0.01 -8.16
N ILE A 2 16.45 -0.88 -8.02
CA ILE A 2 16.70 -2.29 -7.68
C ILE A 2 17.42 -2.93 -8.89
N GLU A 3 18.51 -3.65 -8.67
CA GLU A 3 19.19 -4.38 -9.76
C GLU A 3 18.20 -5.33 -10.45
N GLU A 4 18.29 -5.47 -11.78
CA GLU A 4 17.36 -6.27 -12.58
C GLU A 4 17.18 -7.71 -12.04
N ASN A 5 18.25 -8.30 -11.51
CA ASN A 5 18.22 -9.62 -10.88
C ASN A 5 17.38 -9.65 -9.60
N VAL A 6 17.49 -8.61 -8.76
CA VAL A 6 16.71 -8.49 -7.53
C VAL A 6 15.24 -8.24 -7.85
N ALA A 7 14.92 -7.44 -8.87
CA ALA A 7 13.55 -7.22 -9.31
C ALA A 7 12.89 -8.53 -9.81
N ARG A 8 13.62 -9.35 -10.58
CA ARG A 8 13.15 -10.65 -11.04
C ARG A 8 12.93 -11.64 -9.89
N GLU A 9 13.82 -11.65 -8.91
CA GLU A 9 13.70 -12.51 -7.73
C GLU A 9 12.47 -12.11 -6.89
N LEU A 10 12.31 -10.81 -6.59
CA LEU A 10 11.14 -10.28 -5.89
C LEU A 10 9.84 -10.62 -6.61
N TRP A 11 9.82 -10.53 -7.94
CA TRP A 11 8.65 -10.92 -8.72
C TRP A 11 8.32 -12.41 -8.56
N ARG A 12 9.34 -13.30 -8.55
CA ARG A 12 9.13 -14.74 -8.33
C ARG A 12 8.62 -15.04 -6.93
N GLU A 13 9.20 -14.41 -5.91
CA GLU A 13 8.75 -14.51 -4.51
C GLU A 13 7.30 -14.05 -4.37
N ALA A 14 6.98 -12.87 -4.91
CA ALA A 14 5.64 -12.31 -4.88
C ALA A 14 4.60 -13.21 -5.58
N ARG A 15 4.96 -13.86 -6.70
CA ARG A 15 4.07 -14.86 -7.34
C ARG A 15 3.87 -16.10 -6.48
N ALA A 16 4.91 -16.56 -5.80
CA ALA A 16 4.79 -17.70 -4.89
C ALA A 16 3.87 -17.37 -3.70
N LEU A 17 3.86 -16.13 -3.24
CA LEU A 17 2.98 -15.67 -2.15
C LEU A 17 1.51 -15.52 -2.55
N GLY A 18 1.24 -15.16 -3.82
CA GLY A 18 -0.10 -14.81 -4.29
C GLY A 18 -1.04 -15.97 -4.59
N ASP A 19 -0.61 -17.23 -4.42
CA ASP A 19 -1.38 -18.45 -4.77
C ASP A 19 -1.90 -18.49 -6.25
N THR A 20 -1.52 -17.53 -7.11
CA THR A 20 -1.87 -17.43 -8.54
C THR A 20 -0.63 -17.39 -9.45
N PRO A 21 0.24 -18.42 -9.42
CA PRO A 21 1.49 -18.44 -10.18
C PRO A 21 1.30 -18.62 -11.70
N SER A 22 0.07 -18.63 -12.20
CA SER A 22 -0.25 -18.72 -13.64
C SER A 22 -0.58 -17.37 -14.28
N GLY A 23 -0.91 -16.32 -13.51
CA GLY A 23 -1.16 -14.99 -14.04
C GLY A 23 0.14 -14.31 -14.50
N GLU A 24 0.10 -13.57 -15.61
CA GLU A 24 1.25 -12.77 -16.07
C GLU A 24 1.55 -11.62 -15.09
N TRP A 25 0.50 -11.08 -14.45
CA TRP A 25 0.63 -10.01 -13.47
C TRP A 25 0.77 -10.54 -12.05
N THR A 26 1.58 -9.82 -11.28
CA THR A 26 1.69 -9.96 -9.83
C THR A 26 1.12 -8.70 -9.22
N PHE A 27 0.19 -8.81 -8.29
CA PHE A 27 -0.31 -7.65 -7.57
C PHE A 27 0.86 -6.93 -6.89
N PRO A 28 1.01 -5.61 -7.06
CA PRO A 28 2.04 -4.82 -6.38
C PRO A 28 2.09 -5.07 -4.87
N LEU A 29 0.92 -5.30 -4.25
CA LEU A 29 0.79 -5.71 -2.85
C LEU A 29 1.61 -6.97 -2.50
N HIS A 30 1.67 -7.97 -3.39
CA HIS A 30 2.47 -9.18 -3.19
C HIS A 30 3.98 -8.90 -3.21
N VAL A 31 4.44 -7.89 -3.98
CA VAL A 31 5.84 -7.45 -3.95
C VAL A 31 6.15 -6.83 -2.60
N CYS A 32 5.28 -5.98 -2.06
CA CYS A 32 5.45 -5.42 -0.71
C CYS A 32 5.51 -6.52 0.37
N ARG A 33 4.67 -7.56 0.26
CA ARG A 33 4.69 -8.73 1.16
C ARG A 33 5.99 -9.55 1.03
N ALA A 34 6.48 -9.74 -0.19
CA ALA A 34 7.75 -10.41 -0.45
C ALA A 34 8.92 -9.65 0.18
N VAL A 35 9.00 -8.34 -0.04
CA VAL A 35 10.03 -7.47 0.57
C VAL A 35 9.95 -7.55 2.09
N ALA A 36 8.76 -7.43 2.69
CA ALA A 36 8.60 -7.53 4.15
C ALA A 36 9.01 -8.91 4.73
N SER A 37 8.92 -9.97 3.92
CA SER A 37 9.28 -11.33 4.33
C SER A 37 10.78 -11.59 4.34
N ARG A 38 11.58 -10.72 3.69
CA ARG A 38 13.05 -10.85 3.67
C ARG A 38 13.65 -10.48 5.04
N PRO A 39 14.72 -11.15 5.50
CA PRO A 39 15.39 -10.81 6.76
C PRO A 39 15.99 -9.40 6.79
N ASP A 40 16.48 -8.93 5.65
CA ASP A 40 16.98 -7.58 5.38
C ASP A 40 15.92 -6.70 4.70
N GLY A 41 14.67 -7.19 4.65
CA GLY A 41 13.55 -6.51 4.06
C GLY A 41 13.39 -5.12 4.62
N LEU A 42 13.29 -4.14 3.72
CA LEU A 42 12.94 -2.78 4.12
C LEU A 42 11.54 -2.80 4.73
N ASP A 43 11.39 -2.19 5.91
CA ASP A 43 10.08 -2.02 6.51
C ASP A 43 9.32 -0.97 5.69
N TRP A 44 8.42 -1.43 4.82
CA TRP A 44 7.63 -0.58 3.92
C TRP A 44 6.22 -0.38 4.45
N SER A 45 5.81 0.87 4.49
CA SER A 45 4.41 1.25 4.55
C SER A 45 3.84 1.23 3.14
N TYR A 46 2.61 0.78 2.98
CA TYR A 46 1.88 0.92 1.75
C TYR A 46 0.42 1.20 2.04
N GLU A 47 -0.19 1.98 1.18
CA GLU A 47 -1.58 2.41 1.31
C GLU A 47 -2.22 2.56 -0.06
N HIS A 48 -3.54 2.37 -0.08
CA HIS A 48 -4.33 2.51 -1.30
C HIS A 48 -4.87 3.92 -1.43
N LEU A 49 -4.62 4.53 -2.58
CA LEU A 49 -5.28 5.78 -2.98
C LEU A 49 -6.50 5.47 -3.86
N SER A 50 -7.44 6.41 -3.89
CA SER A 50 -8.77 6.24 -4.46
C SER A 50 -8.96 6.99 -5.79
N GLY A 51 -8.20 8.05 -6.05
CA GLY A 51 -8.47 8.92 -7.20
C GLY A 51 -7.29 9.75 -7.68
N TRP A 52 -7.54 10.48 -8.77
CA TRP A 52 -6.56 11.31 -9.48
C TRP A 52 -6.06 12.46 -8.60
N GLU A 53 -6.95 13.06 -7.82
CA GLU A 53 -6.67 14.21 -6.96
C GLU A 53 -5.72 13.85 -5.81
N GLU A 54 -5.94 12.71 -5.16
CA GLU A 54 -5.01 12.20 -4.14
C GLU A 54 -3.63 11.93 -4.73
N LEU A 55 -3.59 11.49 -6.00
CA LEU A 55 -2.34 11.22 -6.70
C LEU A 55 -1.58 12.50 -7.07
N LEU A 56 -2.31 13.56 -7.48
CA LEU A 56 -1.75 14.89 -7.69
C LEU A 56 -1.22 15.49 -6.39
N GLU A 57 -1.97 15.39 -5.30
CA GLU A 57 -1.53 15.86 -3.97
C GLU A 57 -0.27 15.13 -3.51
N LEU A 58 -0.19 13.81 -3.75
CA LEU A 58 0.98 13.02 -3.45
C LEU A 58 2.19 13.41 -4.30
N ASP A 59 1.99 13.63 -5.60
CA ASP A 59 3.05 14.09 -6.52
C ASP A 59 3.60 15.47 -6.14
N GLN A 60 2.71 16.39 -5.74
CA GLN A 60 3.10 17.70 -5.23
C GLN A 60 3.95 17.57 -3.97
N LEU A 61 3.53 16.73 -3.00
CA LEU A 61 4.32 16.46 -1.80
C LEU A 61 5.71 15.89 -2.13
N VAL A 62 5.79 14.91 -3.03
CA VAL A 62 7.06 14.32 -3.47
C VAL A 62 7.93 15.37 -4.16
N THR A 63 7.37 16.16 -5.08
CA THR A 63 8.07 17.24 -5.75
C THR A 63 8.62 18.23 -4.72
N GLU A 64 7.78 18.75 -3.83
CA GLU A 64 8.18 19.71 -2.80
C GLU A 64 9.32 19.17 -1.92
N LEU A 65 9.22 17.92 -1.46
CA LEU A 65 10.25 17.31 -0.62
C LEU A 65 11.57 17.05 -1.36
N THR A 66 11.56 16.93 -2.69
CA THR A 66 12.74 16.65 -3.51
C THR A 66 13.38 17.89 -4.14
N LEU A 67 12.66 19.04 -4.21
CA LEU A 67 13.08 20.24 -4.94
C LEU A 67 14.47 20.83 -4.59
N GLU A 68 15.02 20.61 -3.39
CA GLU A 68 16.29 21.25 -2.97
C GLU A 68 17.20 20.36 -2.10
N GLY A 69 17.36 19.08 -2.42
CA GLY A 69 18.30 18.24 -1.66
C GLY A 69 18.66 16.92 -2.35
N ASP A 70 19.53 16.15 -1.70
CA ASP A 70 19.95 14.80 -2.11
C ASP A 70 18.88 13.73 -1.73
N ILE A 71 17.60 14.11 -1.80
CA ILE A 71 16.48 13.23 -1.48
C ILE A 71 15.93 12.68 -2.78
N GLU A 72 15.99 11.36 -2.91
CA GLU A 72 15.42 10.66 -4.04
C GLU A 72 13.91 10.43 -3.84
N PRO A 73 13.07 10.54 -4.89
CA PRO A 73 11.61 10.39 -4.77
C PRO A 73 11.17 9.11 -4.04
N HIS A 74 11.85 7.99 -4.27
CA HIS A 74 11.55 6.70 -3.65
C HIS A 74 11.78 6.65 -2.12
N GLN A 75 12.48 7.64 -1.55
CA GLN A 75 12.61 7.82 -0.10
C GLN A 75 11.39 8.52 0.51
N ILE A 76 10.55 9.16 -0.32
CA ILE A 76 9.31 9.83 0.06
C ILE A 76 8.13 8.89 -0.21
N TYR A 77 7.84 8.63 -1.47
CA TYR A 77 6.83 7.68 -1.95
C TYR A 77 7.21 7.15 -3.33
N SER A 78 6.85 5.90 -3.59
CA SER A 78 6.79 5.29 -4.91
C SER A 78 5.37 4.83 -5.15
N VAL A 79 4.77 5.21 -6.29
CA VAL A 79 3.40 4.81 -6.62
C VAL A 79 3.36 3.80 -7.74
N THR A 80 2.78 2.63 -7.48
CA THR A 80 2.50 1.64 -8.51
C THR A 80 1.03 1.68 -8.89
N LEU A 81 0.76 1.69 -10.20
CA LEU A 81 -0.58 1.71 -10.77
C LEU A 81 -0.93 0.35 -11.36
N GLY A 82 -2.14 -0.13 -11.11
CA GLY A 82 -2.75 -1.23 -11.88
C GLY A 82 -3.54 -0.65 -13.05
N VAL A 83 -3.14 -0.97 -14.27
CA VAL A 83 -3.67 -0.39 -15.50
C VAL A 83 -4.27 -1.50 -16.36
N HIS A 84 -5.51 -1.34 -16.79
CA HIS A 84 -6.12 -2.17 -17.81
C HIS A 84 -5.52 -1.79 -19.16
N LEU A 85 -5.11 -2.78 -19.94
CA LEU A 85 -4.49 -2.57 -21.26
C LEU A 85 -5.36 -3.17 -22.36
N PHE A 86 -5.36 -2.47 -23.48
CA PHE A 86 -6.07 -2.83 -24.70
C PHE A 86 -5.06 -2.94 -25.85
N ASP A 87 -5.50 -3.40 -27.01
CA ASP A 87 -4.61 -3.68 -28.15
C ASP A 87 -3.69 -2.52 -28.52
N GLU A 88 -4.23 -1.31 -28.63
CA GLU A 88 -3.50 -0.11 -29.04
C GLU A 88 -2.45 0.31 -28.00
N SER A 89 -2.61 -0.11 -26.74
CA SER A 89 -1.61 0.17 -25.69
C SER A 89 -0.22 -0.39 -26.02
N PHE A 90 -0.14 -1.51 -26.75
CA PHE A 90 1.13 -2.17 -27.07
C PHE A 90 1.88 -1.55 -28.25
N TYR A 91 1.20 -0.75 -29.06
CA TYR A 91 1.74 -0.19 -30.31
C TYR A 91 2.01 1.32 -30.24
N SER A 92 1.76 1.95 -29.09
CA SER A 92 2.03 3.38 -28.89
C SER A 92 3.52 3.69 -29.04
N VAL A 93 3.85 4.52 -30.02
CA VAL A 93 5.23 4.99 -30.30
C VAL A 93 5.57 6.23 -29.46
N THR A 94 4.59 7.03 -29.08
CA THR A 94 4.78 8.24 -28.25
C THR A 94 4.61 7.94 -26.76
N GLY A 95 4.13 6.75 -26.41
CA GLY A 95 3.83 6.35 -25.03
C GLY A 95 2.45 6.81 -24.56
N GLU A 96 1.80 7.71 -25.30
CA GLU A 96 0.40 8.09 -25.05
C GLU A 96 -0.50 6.87 -25.25
N ILE A 97 -1.20 6.46 -24.20
CA ILE A 97 -2.18 5.38 -24.30
C ILE A 97 -3.54 5.99 -24.69
N PRO A 98 -4.10 5.66 -25.87
CA PRO A 98 -5.39 6.17 -26.29
C PRO A 98 -6.50 5.58 -25.41
N LEU A 99 -7.62 6.32 -25.26
CA LEU A 99 -8.84 5.72 -24.74
C LEU A 99 -9.27 4.58 -25.67
N PRO A 100 -9.58 3.39 -25.14
CA PRO A 100 -9.94 2.27 -25.97
C PRO A 100 -11.31 2.50 -26.63
N GLU A 101 -11.46 2.00 -27.87
CA GLU A 101 -12.78 1.91 -28.47
C GLU A 101 -13.64 0.87 -27.74
N GLU A 102 -14.97 1.00 -27.76
CA GLU A 102 -15.86 0.05 -27.06
C GLU A 102 -15.68 -1.41 -27.53
N SER A 103 -15.26 -1.61 -28.79
CA SER A 103 -14.98 -2.93 -29.37
C SER A 103 -13.52 -3.37 -29.25
N GLU A 104 -12.65 -2.53 -28.70
CA GLU A 104 -11.22 -2.86 -28.62
C GLU A 104 -10.97 -4.03 -27.66
N PRO A 105 -10.20 -5.05 -28.07
CA PRO A 105 -9.94 -6.19 -27.21
C PRO A 105 -9.18 -5.82 -25.94
N TYR A 106 -9.75 -6.13 -24.78
CA TYR A 106 -9.03 -6.12 -23.51
C TYR A 106 -7.94 -7.21 -23.52
N ARG A 107 -6.71 -6.81 -23.18
CA ARG A 107 -5.53 -7.69 -23.19
C ARG A 107 -5.06 -8.12 -21.82
N GLY A 108 -5.47 -7.42 -20.78
CA GLY A 108 -5.13 -7.78 -19.41
C GLY A 108 -4.82 -6.57 -18.55
N ARG A 109 -4.28 -6.87 -17.37
CA ARG A 109 -3.87 -5.88 -16.38
C ARG A 109 -2.35 -5.84 -16.29
N HIS A 110 -1.78 -4.65 -16.20
CA HIS A 110 -0.35 -4.45 -16.03
C HIS A 110 -0.06 -3.50 -14.87
N ALA A 111 1.06 -3.72 -14.19
CA ALA A 111 1.54 -2.85 -13.13
C ALA A 111 2.62 -1.92 -13.69
N VAL A 112 2.44 -0.61 -13.53
CA VAL A 112 3.41 0.40 -13.98
C VAL A 112 3.81 1.32 -12.82
N GLN A 113 5.01 1.87 -12.88
CA GLN A 113 5.51 2.79 -11.86
C GLN A 113 5.22 4.23 -12.29
N MET A 114 4.52 5.00 -11.47
CA MET A 114 4.34 6.44 -11.72
C MET A 114 5.69 7.15 -11.65
N ALA A 115 5.89 8.10 -12.57
CA ALA A 115 7.05 8.97 -12.66
C ALA A 115 6.72 10.45 -12.41
N GLY A 116 5.44 10.84 -12.45
CA GLY A 116 4.97 12.19 -12.13
C GLY A 116 3.81 12.62 -13.01
N PHE A 117 3.67 13.93 -13.21
CA PHE A 117 2.74 14.53 -14.15
C PHE A 117 3.45 15.43 -15.16
N GLU A 118 2.94 15.46 -16.39
CA GLU A 118 3.32 16.42 -17.43
C GLU A 118 2.04 17.05 -18.01
N GLY A 119 1.81 18.32 -17.68
CA GLY A 119 0.53 18.97 -17.97
C GLY A 119 -0.63 18.24 -17.28
N ASP A 120 -1.64 17.84 -18.06
CA ASP A 120 -2.82 17.09 -17.58
C ASP A 120 -2.66 15.56 -17.72
N SER A 121 -1.47 15.08 -18.05
CA SER A 121 -1.17 13.67 -18.23
C SER A 121 -0.36 13.11 -17.06
N LEU A 122 -0.74 11.92 -16.61
CA LEU A 122 0.09 11.13 -15.70
C LEU A 122 1.19 10.45 -16.49
N VAL A 123 2.42 10.56 -16.03
CA VAL A 123 3.59 9.92 -16.62
C VAL A 123 3.93 8.65 -15.83
N PHE A 124 4.20 7.55 -16.52
CA PHE A 124 4.63 6.30 -15.91
C PHE A 124 5.80 5.67 -16.68
N VAL A 125 6.54 4.80 -16.00
CA VAL A 125 7.57 3.94 -16.60
C VAL A 125 7.05 2.52 -16.67
N GLY A 126 7.07 1.95 -17.88
CA GLY A 126 6.70 0.57 -18.14
C GLY A 126 7.88 -0.40 -18.07
N SER A 127 7.60 -1.69 -18.22
CA SER A 127 8.62 -2.76 -18.25
C SER A 127 8.89 -3.31 -19.66
N TRP A 128 8.40 -2.64 -20.70
CA TRP A 128 8.46 -3.09 -22.10
C TRP A 128 9.75 -2.69 -22.85
N GLY A 129 10.72 -2.12 -22.13
CA GLY A 129 12.00 -1.68 -22.66
C GLY A 129 11.94 -0.32 -23.34
N SER A 130 13.12 0.26 -23.60
CA SER A 130 13.26 1.63 -24.10
C SER A 130 12.81 1.86 -25.54
N ARG A 131 12.37 0.81 -26.25
CA ARG A 131 11.85 0.92 -27.63
C ARG A 131 10.34 1.12 -27.69
N TRP A 132 9.65 0.92 -26.58
CA TRP A 132 8.22 1.15 -26.49
C TRP A 132 7.97 2.57 -25.96
N GLY A 133 6.93 3.23 -26.49
CA GLY A 133 6.55 4.58 -26.08
C GLY A 133 7.68 5.60 -26.21
N ASP A 134 7.66 6.61 -25.34
CA ASP A 134 8.75 7.58 -25.25
C ASP A 134 9.89 7.02 -24.40
N ASN A 135 10.80 6.29 -25.04
CA ASN A 135 11.98 5.71 -24.38
C ASN A 135 11.66 4.82 -23.15
N GLY A 136 10.51 4.14 -23.18
CA GLY A 136 9.99 3.31 -22.08
C GLY A 136 9.00 4.02 -21.14
N PHE A 137 8.79 5.32 -21.34
CA PHE A 137 7.76 6.10 -20.65
C PHE A 137 6.43 6.03 -21.41
N GLY A 138 5.34 6.11 -20.64
CA GLY A 138 4.00 6.22 -21.16
C GLY A 138 3.19 7.29 -20.43
N TYR A 139 2.10 7.70 -21.06
CA TYR A 139 1.26 8.80 -20.64
C TYR A 139 -0.19 8.36 -20.58
N LEU A 140 -0.85 8.60 -19.44
CA LEU A 140 -2.28 8.38 -19.26
C LEU A 140 -2.98 9.73 -19.16
N SER A 141 -3.96 9.95 -20.02
CA SER A 141 -4.91 11.04 -19.80
C SER A 141 -5.73 10.78 -18.54
N ARG A 142 -6.22 11.84 -17.89
CA ARG A 142 -7.17 11.72 -16.77
C ARG A 142 -8.37 10.82 -17.12
N SER A 143 -8.89 10.93 -18.32
CA SER A 143 -10.05 10.14 -18.76
C SER A 143 -9.75 8.63 -18.83
N TYR A 144 -8.53 8.26 -19.25
CA TYR A 144 -8.08 6.87 -19.25
C TYR A 144 -7.93 6.39 -17.80
N PHE A 145 -7.24 7.19 -16.98
CA PHE A 145 -7.04 6.88 -15.57
C PHE A 145 -8.36 6.57 -14.86
N GLU A 146 -9.34 7.47 -14.97
CA GLU A 146 -10.59 7.34 -14.23
C GLU A 146 -11.35 6.04 -14.56
N LYS A 147 -11.25 5.56 -15.82
CA LYS A 147 -11.96 4.37 -16.31
C LYS A 147 -11.18 3.07 -16.19
N HIS A 148 -9.85 3.12 -16.31
CA HIS A 148 -9.03 1.95 -16.62
C HIS A 148 -7.84 1.75 -15.66
N VAL A 149 -7.69 2.61 -14.65
CA VAL A 149 -6.77 2.37 -13.52
C VAL A 149 -7.57 1.84 -12.32
N ASP A 150 -7.20 0.69 -11.79
CA ASP A 150 -7.98 0.00 -10.75
C ASP A 150 -7.18 -0.28 -9.46
N LEU A 151 -5.93 0.17 -9.44
CA LEU A 151 -5.07 0.14 -8.26
C LEU A 151 -4.14 1.34 -8.28
N ILE A 152 -4.06 2.00 -7.14
CA ILE A 152 -3.04 3.00 -6.84
C ILE A 152 -2.45 2.60 -5.50
N LEU A 153 -1.23 2.06 -5.52
CA LEU A 153 -0.53 1.63 -4.31
C LEU A 153 0.63 2.60 -4.07
N ALA A 154 0.47 3.47 -3.08
CA ALA A 154 1.55 4.34 -2.62
C ALA A 154 2.39 3.56 -1.60
N VAL A 155 3.68 3.45 -1.83
CA VAL A 155 4.63 2.71 -1.02
C VAL A 155 5.72 3.65 -0.54
N ARG A 156 6.12 3.54 0.73
CA ARG A 156 7.23 4.30 1.28
C ARG A 156 7.99 3.53 2.35
N PRO A 157 9.23 3.92 2.68
CA PRO A 157 9.87 3.46 3.90
C PRO A 157 8.99 3.78 5.12
N ALA A 158 8.73 2.81 5.96
CA ALA A 158 8.02 3.00 7.22
C ALA A 158 8.93 3.64 8.28
N ILE A 159 10.26 3.54 8.11
CA ILE A 159 11.24 4.13 9.03
C ILE A 159 11.19 5.66 9.04
N PHE A 160 10.83 6.32 7.92
CA PHE A 160 10.71 7.77 7.81
C PHE A 160 9.32 8.16 7.28
N GLY A 161 9.04 9.45 7.22
CA GLY A 161 7.80 10.01 6.69
C GLY A 161 6.82 10.49 7.76
N PRO A 162 5.51 10.49 7.48
CA PRO A 162 4.49 10.95 8.41
C PRO A 162 4.59 10.25 9.77
N SER A 163 4.92 11.05 10.78
CA SER A 163 5.28 10.60 12.13
C SER A 163 4.51 11.38 13.19
N LEU A 164 4.41 10.85 14.41
CA LEU A 164 3.84 11.57 15.54
C LEU A 164 4.58 12.88 15.83
N LYS A 165 5.89 12.93 15.57
CA LYS A 165 6.68 14.15 15.73
C LYS A 165 6.31 15.19 14.67
N LEU A 166 6.17 14.78 13.41
CA LEU A 166 5.74 15.65 12.32
C LEU A 166 4.32 16.18 12.59
N ASP A 167 3.37 15.30 12.95
CA ASP A 167 1.99 15.69 13.27
C ASP A 167 1.93 16.65 14.47
N ASN A 168 2.69 16.40 15.54
CA ASN A 168 2.77 17.31 16.68
C ASN A 168 3.39 18.67 16.30
N ALA A 169 4.42 18.68 15.46
CA ALA A 169 5.03 19.92 14.96
C ALA A 169 4.02 20.71 14.11
N TRP A 170 3.28 20.03 13.24
CA TRP A 170 2.22 20.61 12.42
C TRP A 170 1.06 21.17 13.26
N LYS A 171 0.65 20.46 14.31
CA LYS A 171 -0.37 20.92 15.26
C LYS A 171 0.09 22.11 16.09
N ALA A 172 1.33 22.07 16.59
CA ALA A 172 1.92 23.19 17.31
C ALA A 172 2.00 24.44 16.42
N TYR A 173 2.35 24.23 15.15
CA TYR A 173 2.40 25.27 14.13
C TYR A 173 1.04 25.94 13.90
N THR A 174 0.02 25.13 13.61
CA THR A 174 -1.36 25.59 13.36
C THR A 174 -1.98 26.25 14.60
N TRP A 175 -1.68 25.75 15.80
CA TRP A 175 -2.18 26.30 17.06
C TRP A 175 -1.54 27.65 17.44
N GLN A 176 -0.23 27.82 17.24
CA GLN A 176 0.49 29.01 17.69
C GLN A 176 0.16 30.30 16.94
N GLN A 177 -0.38 30.23 15.72
CA GLN A 177 -0.47 31.42 14.86
C GLN A 177 -1.89 31.96 14.66
N GLY A 178 -2.97 31.21 14.94
CA GLY A 178 -4.36 31.67 14.71
C GLY A 178 -4.65 32.17 13.27
N ARG A 179 -3.69 31.95 12.37
CA ARG A 179 -3.57 32.29 10.96
C ARG A 179 -2.58 31.27 10.38
N PRO A 180 -2.72 30.83 9.12
CA PRO A 180 -1.70 30.01 8.48
C PRO A 180 -0.45 30.89 8.34
N GLY A 181 0.59 30.64 9.13
CA GLY A 181 1.92 31.11 8.75
C GLY A 181 2.49 30.22 7.64
N GLN A 182 3.69 30.56 7.16
CA GLN A 182 4.50 29.67 6.32
C GLN A 182 5.17 28.56 7.15
N PHE A 183 4.72 27.32 7.02
CA PHE A 183 5.49 26.15 7.45
C PHE A 183 6.65 26.02 6.46
N TYR A 184 7.89 26.21 6.90
CA TYR A 184 9.01 26.20 5.96
C TYR A 184 9.21 24.78 5.44
N LEU A 185 9.43 24.66 4.12
CA LEU A 185 9.69 23.39 3.47
C LEU A 185 10.91 22.66 4.07
N SER A 186 11.90 23.42 4.56
CA SER A 186 13.05 22.88 5.29
C SER A 186 12.65 22.14 6.58
N ASP A 187 11.72 22.70 7.36
CA ASP A 187 11.24 22.08 8.59
C ASP A 187 10.46 20.79 8.27
N LEU A 188 9.67 20.81 7.19
CA LEU A 188 8.96 19.62 6.71
C LEU A 188 9.93 18.49 6.37
N ARG A 189 11.01 18.80 5.64
CA ARG A 189 12.03 17.82 5.25
C ARG A 189 12.73 17.23 6.47
N ASP A 190 13.20 18.06 7.40
CA ASP A 190 13.89 17.60 8.61
C ASP A 190 12.99 16.69 9.47
N LEU A 191 11.70 17.02 9.54
CA LEU A 191 10.72 16.21 10.27
C LEU A 191 10.34 14.93 9.51
N TRP A 192 10.30 14.96 8.18
CA TRP A 192 10.06 13.77 7.35
C TRP A 192 11.10 12.69 7.60
N PHE A 193 12.38 13.06 7.68
CA PHE A 193 13.48 12.11 7.93
C PHE A 193 13.73 11.83 9.42
N THR A 194 12.81 12.22 10.31
CA THR A 194 12.86 11.71 11.68
C THR A 194 12.39 10.26 11.72
N GLU A 195 13.19 9.37 12.34
CA GLU A 195 12.84 7.97 12.50
C GLU A 195 11.52 7.76 13.25
N ASN A 196 10.65 6.94 12.66
CA ASN A 196 9.42 6.46 13.29
C ASN A 196 9.76 5.43 14.37
N ALA A 197 9.34 5.69 15.60
CA ALA A 197 9.63 4.82 16.74
C ALA A 197 9.00 3.42 16.58
N ILE A 198 9.77 2.38 16.94
CA ILE A 198 9.32 0.99 17.03
C ILE A 198 9.15 0.62 18.50
N ARG A 199 8.01 0.01 18.83
CA ARG A 199 7.80 -0.67 20.11
C ARG A 199 7.75 -2.16 19.86
N ALA A 200 8.65 -2.90 20.49
CA ALA A 200 8.68 -4.36 20.38
C ALA A 200 8.33 -5.01 21.73
N LYS A 201 7.61 -6.13 21.69
CA LYS A 201 7.42 -7.03 22.82
C LYS A 201 7.63 -8.48 22.38
N ILE A 202 7.96 -9.35 23.32
CA ILE A 202 7.98 -10.79 23.10
C ILE A 202 6.66 -11.39 23.56
N VAL A 203 6.09 -12.29 22.76
CA VAL A 203 4.93 -13.10 23.12
C VAL A 203 5.23 -14.57 22.86
N THR A 204 4.52 -15.47 23.52
CA THR A 204 4.65 -16.91 23.28
C THR A 204 3.39 -17.43 22.62
N LEU A 205 3.49 -17.92 21.38
CA LEU A 205 2.40 -18.58 20.66
C LEU A 205 2.82 -20.02 20.35
N ASN A 206 1.99 -21.00 20.72
CA ASN A 206 2.26 -22.43 20.51
C ASN A 206 3.66 -22.87 21.01
N ASN A 207 4.04 -22.45 22.22
CA ASN A 207 5.35 -22.74 22.85
C ASN A 207 6.57 -22.21 22.08
N THR A 208 6.37 -21.27 21.15
CA THR A 208 7.45 -20.59 20.42
C THR A 208 7.44 -19.12 20.81
N GLU A 209 8.62 -18.52 20.99
CA GLU A 209 8.73 -17.08 21.22
C GLU A 209 8.67 -16.31 19.90
N HIS A 210 7.86 -15.24 19.90
CA HIS A 210 7.66 -14.35 18.78
C HIS A 210 7.98 -12.93 19.20
N SER A 211 8.64 -12.18 18.32
CA SER A 211 8.71 -10.72 18.45
C SER A 211 7.48 -10.09 17.79
N VAL A 212 6.88 -9.13 18.48
CA VAL A 212 5.77 -8.31 17.98
C VAL A 212 6.28 -6.89 17.91
N ALA A 213 6.66 -6.45 16.73
CA ALA A 213 7.14 -5.10 16.47
C ALA A 213 5.98 -4.24 15.97
N ARG A 214 5.72 -3.12 16.64
CA ARG A 214 4.69 -2.15 16.30
C ARG A 214 5.33 -0.81 15.97
N ARG A 215 5.00 -0.27 14.81
CA ARG A 215 5.36 1.09 14.41
C ARG A 215 4.10 1.94 14.33
N GLN A 216 4.17 3.15 14.90
CA GLN A 216 3.11 4.14 14.81
C GLN A 216 3.55 5.25 13.87
N LEU A 217 2.72 5.52 12.87
CA LEU A 217 2.92 6.49 11.82
C LEU A 217 1.58 7.14 11.46
N PHE A 218 1.56 7.92 10.40
CA PHE A 218 0.34 8.48 9.82
C PHE A 218 0.23 8.04 8.37
N ASP A 219 -1.00 7.83 7.91
CA ASP A 219 -1.29 7.58 6.51
C ASP A 219 -1.28 8.89 5.70
N PHE A 220 -1.46 8.80 4.39
CA PHE A 220 -1.47 9.95 3.47
C PHE A 220 -2.52 11.01 3.86
N HIS A 221 -3.64 10.60 4.45
CA HIS A 221 -4.70 11.48 4.91
C HIS A 221 -4.49 12.00 6.34
N ASN A 222 -3.28 11.87 6.87
CA ASN A 222 -2.92 12.24 8.23
C ASN A 222 -3.79 11.57 9.32
N ARG A 223 -4.20 10.33 9.09
CA ARG A 223 -4.87 9.49 10.10
C ARG A 223 -3.81 8.63 10.80
N PRO A 224 -3.91 8.42 12.12
CA PRO A 224 -2.98 7.52 12.80
C PRO A 224 -3.04 6.13 12.20
N PHE A 225 -1.86 5.61 11.89
CA PHE A 225 -1.67 4.39 11.14
C PHE A 225 -0.60 3.53 11.81
N GLU A 226 -0.85 2.23 11.88
CA GLU A 226 0.01 1.31 12.60
C GLU A 226 0.38 0.11 11.75
N ILE A 227 1.67 -0.20 11.75
CA ILE A 227 2.20 -1.41 11.15
C ILE A 227 2.63 -2.32 12.29
N VAL A 228 2.10 -3.53 12.31
CA VAL A 228 2.51 -4.57 13.25
C VAL A 228 3.08 -5.75 12.49
N GLU A 229 4.27 -6.19 12.88
CA GLU A 229 4.90 -7.42 12.40
C GLU A 229 5.02 -8.42 13.55
N LEU A 230 4.63 -9.66 13.27
CA LEU A 230 4.86 -10.82 14.12
C LEU A 230 5.99 -11.64 13.49
N ARG A 231 7.09 -11.90 14.20
CA ARG A 231 8.24 -12.66 13.69
C ARG A 231 8.71 -13.75 14.64
N VAL A 232 9.27 -14.84 14.09
CA VAL A 232 10.09 -15.82 14.83
C VAL A 232 11.54 -15.65 14.37
N GLY A 233 12.40 -15.17 15.27
CA GLY A 233 13.71 -14.66 14.85
C GLY A 233 13.54 -13.56 13.79
N ASN A 234 14.06 -13.78 12.59
CA ASN A 234 13.92 -12.86 11.45
C ASN A 234 12.78 -13.23 10.49
N GLU A 235 12.12 -14.38 10.68
CA GLU A 235 11.09 -14.86 9.77
C GLU A 235 9.74 -14.17 10.05
N LEU A 236 9.18 -13.50 9.03
CA LEU A 236 7.86 -12.89 9.11
C LEU A 236 6.77 -13.95 9.21
N CYS A 237 6.01 -13.94 10.30
CA CYS A 237 4.91 -14.86 10.59
C CYS A 237 3.53 -14.24 10.32
N GLY A 238 3.43 -12.91 10.36
CA GLY A 238 2.24 -12.19 9.96
C GLY A 238 2.44 -10.68 10.05
N ARG A 239 1.60 -9.94 9.33
CA ARG A 239 1.63 -8.48 9.22
C ARG A 239 0.21 -7.92 9.35
N LEU A 240 0.09 -6.78 10.02
CA LEU A 240 -1.15 -6.05 10.21
C LEU A 240 -0.91 -4.57 9.91
N HIS A 241 -1.76 -3.98 9.06
CA HIS A 241 -1.85 -2.53 8.84
C HIS A 241 -3.19 -2.03 9.37
N LEU A 242 -3.16 -1.08 10.30
CA LEU A 242 -4.33 -0.60 11.01
C LEU A 242 -4.43 0.92 10.95
N ILE A 243 -5.49 1.43 10.32
CA ILE A 243 -5.79 2.86 10.21
C ILE A 243 -6.85 3.24 11.25
N HIS A 244 -6.64 4.33 11.98
CA HIS A 244 -7.58 4.81 12.99
C HIS A 244 -8.29 6.09 12.53
N ASN A 245 -9.61 6.00 12.32
CA ASN A 245 -10.45 7.16 12.09
C ASN A 245 -11.17 7.55 13.39
N PHE A 246 -10.51 8.42 14.15
CA PHE A 246 -11.03 8.91 15.42
C PHE A 246 -12.33 9.70 15.26
N SER A 247 -12.47 10.46 14.17
CA SER A 247 -13.66 11.28 13.92
C SER A 247 -14.92 10.44 13.70
N GLU A 248 -14.77 9.25 13.12
CA GLU A 248 -15.87 8.32 12.89
C GLU A 248 -16.02 7.25 13.98
N GLY A 249 -15.12 7.22 14.97
CA GLY A 249 -15.09 6.17 15.99
C GLY A 249 -14.79 4.78 15.41
N LYS A 250 -13.98 4.71 14.34
CA LYS A 250 -13.68 3.48 13.61
C LYS A 250 -12.18 3.20 13.54
N SER A 251 -11.82 1.94 13.46
CA SER A 251 -10.50 1.47 13.03
C SER A 251 -10.68 0.52 11.86
N LEU A 252 -9.74 0.56 10.92
CA LEU A 252 -9.76 -0.21 9.69
C LEU A 252 -8.49 -1.03 9.59
N ILE A 253 -8.65 -2.35 9.52
CA ILE A 253 -7.61 -3.27 9.11
C ILE A 253 -7.53 -3.20 7.58
N ASP A 254 -6.51 -2.50 7.09
CA ASP A 254 -6.26 -2.36 5.65
C ASP A 254 -5.44 -3.54 5.10
N GLU A 255 -4.65 -4.18 5.95
CA GLU A 255 -3.92 -5.43 5.67
C GLU A 255 -3.97 -6.33 6.92
N LEU A 256 -4.37 -7.58 6.76
CA LEU A 256 -4.07 -8.66 7.72
C LEU A 256 -3.58 -9.85 6.93
N TRP A 257 -2.28 -10.06 6.95
CA TRP A 257 -1.65 -11.06 6.10
C TRP A 257 -0.80 -12.02 6.91
N VAL A 258 -0.95 -13.30 6.56
CA VAL A 258 -0.16 -14.40 7.11
C VAL A 258 0.40 -15.17 5.91
N PRO A 259 1.74 -15.32 5.80
CA PRO A 259 2.36 -16.09 4.74
C PRO A 259 1.75 -17.49 4.63
N PRO A 260 1.56 -18.04 3.41
CA PRO A 260 0.91 -19.33 3.21
C PRO A 260 1.44 -20.46 4.11
N GLN A 261 2.77 -20.56 4.27
CA GLN A 261 3.45 -21.55 5.11
C GLN A 261 3.21 -21.37 6.62
N SER A 262 2.85 -20.15 7.03
CA SER A 262 2.61 -19.78 8.43
C SER A 262 1.13 -19.79 8.80
N ARG A 263 0.23 -19.99 7.83
CA ARG A 263 -1.22 -20.14 8.06
C ARG A 263 -1.47 -21.36 8.95
N ARG A 264 -2.56 -21.32 9.73
CA ARG A 264 -2.98 -22.37 10.69
C ARG A 264 -2.13 -22.49 11.97
N ASN A 265 -1.13 -21.63 12.16
CA ASN A 265 -0.39 -21.51 13.43
C ASN A 265 -1.03 -20.52 14.42
N GLY A 266 -2.26 -20.08 14.20
CA GLY A 266 -2.96 -19.11 15.07
C GLY A 266 -2.53 -17.65 14.92
N TYR A 267 -1.54 -17.35 14.07
CA TYR A 267 -1.01 -15.98 13.88
C TYR A 267 -2.06 -14.99 13.39
N GLY A 268 -2.94 -15.40 12.46
CA GLY A 268 -4.03 -14.54 11.99
C GLY A 268 -5.01 -14.18 13.11
N THR A 269 -5.38 -15.16 13.94
CA THR A 269 -6.25 -14.95 15.11
C THR A 269 -5.60 -13.98 16.10
N TYR A 270 -4.32 -14.19 16.43
CA TYR A 270 -3.57 -13.30 17.30
C TYR A 270 -3.54 -11.85 16.77
N LEU A 271 -3.28 -11.65 15.47
CA LEU A 271 -3.26 -10.32 14.86
C LEU A 271 -4.65 -9.67 14.84
N ALA A 272 -5.72 -10.45 14.61
CA ALA A 272 -7.08 -9.94 14.67
C ALA A 272 -7.48 -9.50 16.09
N GLU A 273 -7.08 -10.26 17.12
CA GLU A 273 -7.29 -9.89 18.52
C GLU A 273 -6.48 -8.66 18.91
N LEU A 274 -5.23 -8.58 18.45
CA LEU A 274 -4.39 -7.41 18.64
C LEU A 274 -5.00 -6.17 17.97
N ALA A 275 -5.58 -6.29 16.78
CA ALA A 275 -6.29 -5.18 16.14
C ALA A 275 -7.48 -4.70 17.00
N VAL A 276 -8.20 -5.60 17.67
CA VAL A 276 -9.26 -5.23 18.64
C VAL A 276 -8.67 -4.46 19.82
N GLU A 277 -7.58 -4.92 20.43
CA GLU A 277 -6.89 -4.21 21.52
C GLU A 277 -6.48 -2.78 21.08
N LEU A 278 -5.84 -2.69 19.91
CA LEU A 278 -5.34 -1.43 19.34
C LEU A 278 -6.46 -0.49 18.90
N SER A 279 -7.64 -1.03 18.55
CA SER A 279 -8.83 -0.23 18.24
C SER A 279 -9.35 0.55 19.45
N GLN A 280 -8.94 0.21 20.69
CA GLN A 280 -9.31 0.92 21.92
C GLN A 280 -10.83 1.14 22.05
N GLY A 281 -11.63 0.13 21.68
CA GLY A 281 -13.10 0.18 21.73
C GLY A 281 -13.76 0.92 20.57
N ARG A 282 -13.02 1.23 19.50
CA ARG A 282 -13.58 1.73 18.24
C ARG A 282 -14.14 0.56 17.43
N ARG A 283 -15.13 0.86 16.59
CA ARG A 283 -15.67 -0.14 15.67
C ARG A 283 -14.60 -0.61 14.70
N LEU A 284 -14.40 -1.92 14.59
CA LEU A 284 -13.34 -2.49 13.81
C LEU A 284 -13.88 -3.04 12.48
N HIS A 285 -13.32 -2.50 11.40
CA HIS A 285 -13.59 -2.95 10.04
C HIS A 285 -12.33 -3.62 9.46
N ALA A 286 -12.51 -4.56 8.55
CA ALA A 286 -11.43 -5.15 7.77
C ALA A 286 -11.80 -5.15 6.29
N ARG A 287 -10.79 -5.02 5.43
CA ARG A 287 -10.92 -5.11 3.98
C ARG A 287 -10.23 -6.35 3.45
N LEU A 288 -10.84 -6.96 2.44
CA LEU A 288 -10.20 -7.99 1.63
C LEU A 288 -9.98 -7.43 0.23
N HIS A 289 -8.71 -7.29 -0.14
CA HIS A 289 -8.32 -6.86 -1.47
C HIS A 289 -8.56 -7.95 -2.50
N GLU A 290 -8.86 -7.56 -3.74
CA GLU A 290 -8.99 -8.47 -4.87
C GLU A 290 -7.78 -9.41 -5.00
N ALA A 291 -6.58 -8.90 -4.68
CA ALA A 291 -5.33 -9.65 -4.65
C ALA A 291 -5.42 -10.95 -3.83
N ASP A 292 -6.21 -10.93 -2.75
CA ASP A 292 -6.42 -12.05 -1.83
C ASP A 292 -7.70 -12.85 -2.12
N SER A 293 -8.52 -12.40 -3.06
CA SER A 293 -9.82 -13.03 -3.35
C SER A 293 -9.73 -14.20 -4.34
N GLN A 294 -8.59 -14.34 -5.02
CA GLN A 294 -8.41 -15.32 -6.09
C GLN A 294 -8.41 -16.78 -5.58
N GLY A 295 -8.89 -17.71 -6.41
CA GLY A 295 -8.92 -19.14 -6.10
C GLY A 295 -9.75 -19.46 -4.85
N TYR A 296 -9.10 -20.01 -3.80
CA TYR A 296 -9.73 -20.29 -2.50
C TYR A 296 -9.54 -19.15 -1.48
N GLY A 297 -8.94 -18.02 -1.90
CA GLY A 297 -8.59 -16.92 -1.01
C GLY A 297 -9.82 -16.27 -0.37
N LEU A 298 -10.84 -15.94 -1.17
CA LEU A 298 -12.09 -15.35 -0.70
C LEU A 298 -12.81 -16.24 0.34
N SER A 299 -13.04 -17.52 0.02
CA SER A 299 -13.73 -18.44 0.94
C SER A 299 -12.95 -18.67 2.23
N ARG A 300 -11.60 -18.69 2.16
CA ARG A 300 -10.75 -18.80 3.36
C ARG A 300 -10.79 -17.54 4.22
N ALA A 301 -10.87 -16.37 3.59
CA ALA A 301 -11.01 -15.10 4.29
C ALA A 301 -12.37 -15.01 4.99
N GLU A 302 -13.45 -15.48 4.36
CA GLU A 302 -14.78 -15.59 4.96
C GLU A 302 -14.80 -16.54 6.16
N ASP A 303 -14.28 -17.76 5.98
CA ASP A 303 -14.16 -18.75 7.06
C ASP A 303 -13.36 -18.20 8.24
N PHE A 304 -12.30 -17.45 7.96
CA PHE A 304 -11.50 -16.80 8.99
C PHE A 304 -12.29 -15.69 9.68
N ALA A 305 -12.90 -14.79 8.90
CA ALA A 305 -13.69 -13.67 9.38
C ALA A 305 -14.83 -14.13 10.30
N ASP A 306 -15.60 -15.16 9.91
CA ASP A 306 -16.67 -15.71 10.75
C ASP A 306 -16.13 -16.30 12.07
N LYS A 307 -15.05 -17.08 12.00
CA LYS A 307 -14.39 -17.66 13.20
C LYS A 307 -13.87 -16.60 14.16
N VAL A 308 -13.37 -15.49 13.63
CA VAL A 308 -12.94 -14.34 14.43
C VAL A 308 -14.04 -13.28 14.55
N GLY A 309 -15.31 -13.66 14.49
CA GLY A 309 -16.43 -12.80 14.92
C GLY A 309 -16.69 -11.56 14.06
N TYR A 310 -16.31 -11.59 12.78
CA TYR A 310 -16.70 -10.57 11.80
C TYR A 310 -17.95 -11.00 11.04
N THR A 311 -18.66 -10.01 10.52
CA THR A 311 -19.73 -10.18 9.52
C THR A 311 -19.25 -9.59 8.22
N CYS A 312 -19.38 -10.35 7.13
CA CYS A 312 -18.88 -9.97 5.82
C CYS A 312 -19.98 -9.38 4.93
N GLU A 313 -19.58 -8.43 4.10
CA GLU A 313 -20.37 -7.83 3.03
C GLU A 313 -19.52 -7.84 1.76
N TYR A 314 -20.07 -8.35 0.66
CA TYR A 314 -19.39 -8.30 -0.63
C TYR A 314 -19.36 -6.90 -1.18
N LEU A 315 -18.20 -6.48 -1.66
CA LEU A 315 -18.00 -5.18 -2.28
C LEU A 315 -17.58 -5.35 -3.74
N SER A 316 -17.83 -4.29 -4.51
CA SER A 316 -17.32 -4.12 -5.87
C SER A 316 -16.91 -2.66 -6.02
N THR A 317 -15.74 -2.33 -5.48
CA THR A 317 -15.14 -0.99 -5.58
C THR A 317 -14.07 -0.97 -6.67
N THR A 318 -13.85 0.20 -7.29
CA THR A 318 -12.88 0.35 -8.39
C THR A 318 -11.48 0.70 -7.91
N ARG A 319 -11.35 1.46 -6.81
CA ARG A 319 -10.07 1.91 -6.26
C ARG A 319 -10.17 2.19 -4.75
N PRO A 320 -9.58 1.36 -3.88
CA PRO A 320 -8.98 0.05 -4.19
C PRO A 320 -10.03 -0.97 -4.66
N ASN A 321 -9.62 -1.98 -5.43
CA ASN A 321 -10.45 -3.15 -5.73
C ASN A 321 -10.61 -4.03 -4.48
N LEU A 322 -11.78 -3.95 -3.85
CA LEU A 322 -12.14 -4.74 -2.68
C LEU A 322 -13.14 -5.81 -3.09
N ALA A 323 -12.89 -7.04 -2.64
CA ALA A 323 -13.83 -8.15 -2.80
C ALA A 323 -14.81 -8.23 -1.63
N LEU A 324 -14.38 -7.83 -0.43
CA LEU A 324 -15.15 -8.00 0.79
C LEU A 324 -14.79 -6.92 1.83
N ALA A 325 -15.79 -6.43 2.54
CA ALA A 325 -15.63 -5.72 3.80
C ALA A 325 -16.16 -6.57 4.95
N ALA A 326 -15.49 -6.52 6.08
CA ALA A 326 -15.85 -7.26 7.28
C ALA A 326 -15.99 -6.28 8.45
N THR A 327 -17.04 -6.42 9.25
CA THR A 327 -17.26 -5.62 10.46
C THR A 327 -17.33 -6.53 11.68
N ARG A 328 -16.56 -6.23 12.72
CA ARG A 328 -16.56 -7.02 13.96
C ARG A 328 -17.91 -6.89 14.69
N LYS A 329 -18.50 -8.02 15.11
CA LYS A 329 -19.85 -8.08 15.71
C LYS A 329 -19.96 -7.34 17.05
N ASP A 330 -18.88 -7.34 17.84
CA ASP A 330 -18.87 -6.85 19.24
C ASP A 330 -17.98 -5.62 19.46
N SER A 331 -17.59 -4.89 18.39
CA SER A 331 -16.69 -3.72 18.46
C SER A 331 -17.39 -2.38 18.57
#